data_AF-A0A7S4IVA8-F1
#
_entry.id   AF-A0A7S4IVA8-F1
#
_cell.length_a   1.000
_cell.length_b   1.000
_cell.length_c   1.000
_cell.angle_alpha   90.00
_cell.angle_beta   90.00
_cell.angle_gamma   90.00
#
_symmetry.space_group_name_H-M   'P 1'
#
loop_
_entity.id
_entity.type
_entity.pdbx_description
1 polymer ?
#
loop_
_entity_poly.entity_id
_entity_poly.type
_entity_poly.pdbx_seq_one_letter_code
_entity_poly.pdbx_strand_id
1 'polypeptide(L)'
;MLKVSRSFVCFRLFSRGLCSVKVQTTRQDALALYKQFMIVGRDYPDGLDKVRKRAKRMFLSNKDETDPQKLQEAFDRGNYMLEEMISTIQFHKYRALRKSYG
;
A
#
# COMPACT_ATOMS: atom_id res chain seq x y z
N MET A 1 5.64 -39.85 10.39
CA MET A 1 7.11 -39.87 10.58
C MET A 1 7.58 -38.43 10.65
N LEU A 2 7.74 -37.92 11.87
CA LEU A 2 8.19 -36.57 12.20
C LEU A 2 9.72 -36.52 12.25
N LYS A 3 10.31 -35.45 11.70
CA LYS A 3 11.51 -34.75 12.24
C LYS A 3 11.87 -33.55 11.35
N VAL A 4 11.21 -32.43 11.59
CA VAL A 4 11.76 -31.11 11.22
C VAL A 4 12.62 -30.66 12.39
N SER A 5 13.93 -30.88 12.29
CA SER A 5 14.91 -30.24 13.15
C SER A 5 15.37 -28.94 12.49
N ARG A 6 14.85 -27.81 12.95
CA ARG A 6 15.54 -26.53 12.84
C ARG A 6 15.68 -25.95 14.23
N SER A 7 16.77 -26.40 14.82
CA SER A 7 17.62 -25.71 15.79
C SER A 7 17.23 -24.27 16.05
N PHE A 8 16.73 -24.02 17.26
CA PHE A 8 17.38 -23.14 18.22
C PHE A 8 18.22 -22.02 17.59
N VAL A 9 17.56 -21.03 17.01
CA VAL A 9 18.05 -19.66 17.13
C VAL A 9 17.03 -18.94 17.99
N CYS A 10 17.44 -18.81 19.24
CA CYS A 10 16.95 -17.85 20.21
C CYS A 10 16.92 -16.46 19.56
N PHE A 11 15.83 -16.13 18.86
CA PHE A 11 15.52 -14.74 18.50
C PHE A 11 14.95 -14.08 19.74
N ARG A 12 15.89 -13.84 20.65
CA ARG A 12 15.95 -12.81 21.67
C ARG A 12 14.73 -11.89 21.65
N LEU A 13 13.97 -11.96 22.73
CA LEU A 13 13.04 -10.92 23.15
C LEU A 13 13.63 -9.54 22.88
N PHE A 14 13.15 -8.93 21.81
CA PHE A 14 13.22 -7.50 21.61
C PHE A 14 11.84 -6.93 21.89
N SER A 15 11.41 -7.14 23.13
CA SER A 15 10.41 -6.32 23.80
C SER A 15 11.00 -4.93 23.98
N ARG A 16 11.19 -4.19 22.89
CA ARG A 16 11.22 -2.73 22.96
C ARG A 16 9.77 -2.31 23.02
N GLY A 17 9.41 -1.66 24.13
CA GLY A 17 8.08 -1.13 24.36
C GLY A 17 7.53 -0.51 23.10
N LEU A 18 6.29 -0.89 22.78
CA LEU A 18 5.41 -0.18 21.87
C LEU A 18 5.18 1.21 22.50
N CYS A 19 6.19 2.06 22.43
CA CYS A 19 6.01 3.49 22.53
C CYS A 19 5.09 3.80 21.35
N SER A 20 3.85 4.16 21.65
CA SER A 20 2.85 4.55 20.66
C SER A 20 3.39 5.78 19.91
N VAL A 21 4.20 5.55 18.89
CA VAL A 21 4.54 6.58 17.91
C VAL A 21 3.25 6.82 17.17
N LYS A 22 2.47 7.79 17.65
CA LYS A 22 1.41 8.38 16.84
C LYS A 22 2.10 8.86 15.58
N VAL A 23 1.88 8.17 14.46
CA VAL A 23 2.33 8.64 13.15
C VAL A 23 1.61 9.97 12.94
N GLN A 24 2.34 11.06 13.12
CA GLN A 24 1.90 12.38 12.72
C GLN A 24 1.91 12.32 11.19
N THR A 25 0.74 12.36 10.56
CA THR A 25 0.66 12.35 9.10
C THR A 25 1.24 13.64 8.58
N THR A 26 2.45 13.57 8.02
CA THR A 26 3.11 14.75 7.51
C THR A 26 2.71 14.98 6.06
N ARG A 27 2.77 16.24 5.61
CA ARG A 27 2.60 16.59 4.19
C ARG A 27 3.56 15.80 3.29
N GLN A 28 4.73 15.42 3.80
CA GLN A 28 5.73 14.64 3.07
C GLN A 28 5.25 13.22 2.80
N ASP A 29 4.58 12.60 3.77
CA ASP A 29 4.00 11.26 3.63
C ASP A 29 2.89 11.24 2.57
N ALA A 30 2.02 12.26 2.56
CA ALA A 30 0.98 12.40 1.53
C ALA A 30 1.60 12.50 0.12
N LEU A 31 2.69 13.26 -0.02
CA LEU A 31 3.41 13.38 -1.29
C LEU A 31 4.11 12.08 -1.68
N ALA A 32 4.65 11.33 -0.73
CA ALA A 32 5.25 10.02 -0.98
C ALA A 32 4.20 9.02 -1.48
N LEU A 33 3.05 8.95 -0.81
CA LEU A 33 1.91 8.13 -1.21
C LEU A 33 1.43 8.50 -2.63
N TYR A 34 1.28 9.80 -2.92
CA TYR A 34 0.93 10.28 -4.26
C TYR A 34 1.94 9.83 -5.34
N LYS A 35 3.25 9.89 -5.05
CA LYS A 35 4.29 9.41 -5.97
C LYS A 35 4.19 7.90 -6.20
N GLN A 36 3.93 7.11 -5.16
CA GLN A 36 3.71 5.67 -5.27
C GLN A 36 2.53 5.35 -6.20
N PHE A 37 1.39 6.05 -6.05
CA PHE A 37 0.26 5.92 -6.97
C PHE A 37 0.67 6.18 -8.43
N MET A 38 1.52 7.17 -8.69
CA MET A 38 1.95 7.49 -10.05
C MET A 38 2.96 6.48 -10.61
N ILE A 39 3.74 5.81 -9.76
CA ILE A 39 4.64 4.74 -10.17
C ILE A 39 3.83 3.50 -10.54
N VAL A 40 2.96 3.04 -9.64
CA VAL A 40 2.10 1.86 -9.87
C VAL A 40 1.13 2.10 -11.03
N GLY A 41 0.63 3.32 -11.17
CA GLY A 41 -0.29 3.70 -12.25
C GLY A 41 0.30 3.59 -13.67
N ARG A 42 1.63 3.48 -13.84
CA ARG A 42 2.25 3.26 -15.16
C ARG A 42 2.00 1.85 -15.68
N ASP A 43 1.94 0.87 -14.78
CA ASP A 43 1.76 -0.55 -15.10
C ASP A 43 0.29 -0.97 -15.11
N TYR A 44 -0.63 -0.04 -14.81
CA TYR A 44 -2.06 -0.31 -14.72
C TYR A 44 -2.67 -0.48 -16.12
N PRO A 45 -3.50 -1.51 -16.38
CA PRO A 45 -3.97 -1.84 -17.74
C PRO A 45 -4.81 -0.73 -18.39
N ASP A 46 -5.50 0.09 -17.59
CA ASP A 46 -6.31 1.22 -18.08
C ASP A 46 -5.50 2.51 -18.34
N GLY A 47 -4.20 2.51 -18.03
CA GLY A 47 -3.31 3.65 -18.17
C GLY A 47 -3.33 4.66 -17.01
N LEU A 48 -2.36 5.56 -17.04
CA LEU A 48 -2.03 6.47 -15.95
C LEU A 48 -3.08 7.58 -15.74
N ASP A 49 -3.79 8.00 -16.79
CA ASP A 49 -4.74 9.12 -16.70
C ASP A 49 -5.91 8.85 -15.77
N LYS A 50 -6.44 7.60 -15.76
CA LYS A 50 -7.53 7.21 -14.87
C LYS A 50 -7.05 7.22 -13.41
N VAL A 51 -5.88 6.65 -13.15
CA VAL A 51 -5.28 6.62 -11.80
C VAL A 51 -5.02 8.02 -11.29
N ARG A 52 -4.47 8.90 -12.13
CA ARG A 52 -4.20 10.30 -11.79
C ARG A 52 -5.48 11.06 -11.44
N LYS A 53 -6.55 10.90 -12.20
CA LYS A 53 -7.86 11.53 -11.90
C LYS A 53 -8.44 11.03 -10.57
N ARG A 54 -8.37 9.71 -10.30
CA ARG A 54 -8.88 9.11 -9.05
C ARG A 54 -8.07 9.56 -7.84
N ALA A 55 -6.73 9.45 -7.90
CA ALA A 55 -5.85 9.91 -6.83
C ALA A 55 -6.08 11.40 -6.54
N LYS A 56 -6.14 12.25 -7.58
CA LYS A 56 -6.43 13.68 -7.41
C LYS A 56 -7.75 13.92 -6.69
N ARG A 57 -8.83 13.19 -7.03
CA ARG A 57 -10.13 13.32 -6.38
C ARG A 57 -10.06 12.96 -4.89
N MET A 58 -9.39 11.85 -4.56
CA MET A 58 -9.22 11.38 -3.17
C MET A 58 -8.44 12.39 -2.31
N PHE A 59 -7.38 12.99 -2.84
CA PHE A 59 -6.63 14.00 -2.10
C PHE A 59 -7.37 15.34 -1.99
N LEU A 60 -8.19 15.69 -2.99
CA LEU A 60 -9.01 16.90 -2.93
C LEU A 60 -10.14 16.80 -1.92
N SER A 61 -10.75 15.62 -1.73
CA SER A 61 -11.83 15.44 -0.75
C SER A 61 -11.35 15.61 0.69
N ASN A 62 -10.08 15.28 0.97
CA ASN A 62 -9.52 15.27 2.32
C ASN A 62 -8.64 16.52 2.59
N LYS A 63 -8.70 17.54 1.72
CA LYS A 63 -7.82 18.71 1.79
C LYS A 63 -8.04 19.55 3.05
N ASP A 64 -9.28 19.68 3.48
CA ASP A 64 -9.69 20.58 4.57
C ASP A 64 -9.75 19.86 5.93
N GLU A 65 -9.47 18.54 5.96
CA GLU A 65 -9.47 17.75 7.18
C GLU A 65 -8.25 18.07 8.05
N THR A 66 -8.50 18.48 9.30
CA THR A 66 -7.45 18.84 10.27
C THR A 66 -7.34 17.80 11.41
N ASP A 67 -8.33 16.92 11.55
CA ASP A 67 -8.38 15.92 12.61
C ASP A 67 -7.33 14.82 12.37
N PRO A 68 -6.42 14.54 13.33
CA PRO A 68 -5.34 13.58 13.14
C PRO A 68 -5.82 12.14 12.96
N GLN A 69 -6.95 11.77 13.60
CA GLN A 69 -7.54 10.44 13.47
C GLN A 69 -8.10 10.20 12.06
N LYS A 70 -8.88 11.16 11.54
CA LYS A 70 -9.45 11.06 10.18
C LYS A 70 -8.37 11.04 9.11
N LEU A 71 -7.28 11.80 9.31
CA LEU A 71 -6.13 11.75 8.42
C LEU A 71 -5.51 10.36 8.40
N GLN A 72 -5.26 9.74 9.55
CA GLN A 72 -4.73 8.37 9.60
C GLN A 72 -5.63 7.39 8.85
N GLU A 73 -6.94 7.42 9.11
CA GLU A 73 -7.89 6.58 8.36
C GLU A 73 -7.85 6.86 6.85
N ALA A 74 -7.70 8.11 6.42
CA ALA A 74 -7.57 8.46 5.02
C ALA A 74 -6.30 7.90 4.38
N PHE A 75 -5.18 7.91 5.12
CA PHE A 75 -3.93 7.29 4.69
C PHE A 75 -4.05 5.77 4.59
N ASP A 76 -4.68 5.13 5.58
CA ASP A 76 -4.91 3.68 5.58
C ASP A 76 -5.77 3.25 4.38
N ARG A 77 -6.84 4.01 4.10
CA ARG A 77 -7.65 3.82 2.87
C ARG A 77 -6.79 3.97 1.61
N GLY A 78 -5.90 4.96 1.57
CA GLY A 78 -4.99 5.17 0.44
C GLY A 78 -4.00 4.01 0.23
N ASN A 79 -3.40 3.51 1.31
CA ASN A 79 -2.49 2.35 1.26
C ASN A 79 -3.21 1.09 0.78
N TYR A 80 -4.42 0.85 1.28
CA TYR A 80 -5.25 -0.26 0.85
C TYR A 80 -5.54 -0.21 -0.67
N MET A 81 -5.95 0.95 -1.19
CA MET A 81 -6.15 1.12 -2.64
C MET A 81 -4.88 0.87 -3.45
N LEU A 82 -3.70 1.23 -2.91
CA LEU A 82 -2.41 0.96 -3.56
C LEU A 82 -2.15 -0.54 -3.69
N GLU A 83 -2.39 -1.31 -2.63
CA GLU A 83 -2.28 -2.76 -2.64
C GLU A 83 -3.25 -3.39 -3.63
N GLU A 84 -4.51 -2.95 -3.67
CA GLU A 84 -5.51 -3.41 -4.64
C GLU A 84 -5.06 -3.19 -6.09
N MET A 85 -4.45 -2.04 -6.39
CA MET A 85 -3.92 -1.77 -7.72
C MET A 85 -2.79 -2.74 -8.07
N ILE A 86 -1.86 -3.00 -7.15
CA ILE A 86 -0.77 -3.96 -7.35
C ILE A 86 -1.35 -5.36 -7.61
N SER A 87 -2.33 -5.79 -6.82
CA SER A 87 -3.03 -7.06 -7.03
C SER A 87 -3.70 -7.12 -8.40
N THR A 88 -4.36 -6.05 -8.83
CA THR A 88 -5.00 -5.97 -10.15
C THR A 88 -3.98 -6.14 -11.28
N ILE A 89 -2.82 -5.49 -11.18
CA ILE A 89 -1.72 -5.62 -12.14
C ILE A 89 -1.21 -7.07 -12.17
N GLN A 90 -1.02 -7.70 -11.00
CA GLN A 90 -0.60 -9.10 -10.90
C GLN A 90 -1.63 -10.04 -11.53
N PHE A 91 -2.93 -9.85 -11.26
CA PHE A 91 -3.99 -10.66 -11.87
C PHE A 91 -4.05 -10.50 -13.38
N HIS A 92 -3.88 -9.28 -13.90
CA HIS A 92 -3.82 -9.03 -15.34
C HIS A 92 -2.65 -9.79 -15.98
N LYS A 93 -1.46 -9.73 -15.35
CA LYS A 93 -0.26 -10.48 -15.80
C LYS A 93 -0.49 -12.00 -15.75
N TYR A 94 -1.06 -12.52 -14.67
CA TYR A 94 -1.35 -13.95 -14.52
C TYR A 94 -2.34 -14.45 -15.58
N ARG A 95 -3.41 -13.68 -15.86
CA ARG A 95 -4.39 -14.02 -16.91
C ARG A 95 -3.73 -14.13 -18.29
N ALA A 96 -2.82 -13.20 -18.62
CA ALA A 96 -2.07 -13.25 -19.87
C ALA A 96 -1.17 -14.48 -19.95
N LEU A 97 -0.41 -14.78 -18.88
CA LEU A 97 0.44 -15.97 -18.80
C LEU A 97 -0.37 -17.26 -18.95
N ARG A 98 -1.50 -17.38 -18.25
CA ARG A 98 -2.36 -18.56 -18.31
C ARG A 98 -2.90 -18.81 -19.72
N LYS A 99 -3.16 -17.76 -20.50
CA LYS A 99 -3.62 -17.88 -21.90
C LYS A 99 -2.51 -18.38 -22.84
N SER A 100 -1.25 -18.06 -22.55
CA SER A 100 -0.12 -18.43 -23.42
C SER A 100 0.39 -19.85 -23.19
N TYR A 101 0.33 -20.35 -21.95
CA TYR A 101 0.84 -21.67 -21.57
C TYR A 101 -0.25 -22.72 -21.30
N GLY A 102 -1.51 -22.29 -21.24
CA GLY A 102 -2.66 -23.15 -20.98
C GLY A 102 -3.33 -23.69 -22.22
#